data_AF-A0A7V3NL42-F1
#
_entry.id   AF-A0A7V3NL42-F1
#
_cell.length_a   1.000
_cell.length_b   1.000
_cell.length_c   1.000
_cell.angle_alpha   90.00
_cell.angle_beta   90.00
_cell.angle_gamma   90.00
#
_symmetry.space_group_name_H-M   'P 1'
#
loop_
_entity.id
_entity.type
_entity.pdbx_description
1 polymer ?
#
loop_
_entity_poly.entity_id
_entity_poly.type
_entity_poly.pdbx_seq_one_letter_code
_entity_poly.pdbx_strand_id
1 'polypeptide(L)' 'MESTAREPDLAQRIRELEARLADLEARLPAHSVPPGMWEELEELEEELARLRQAARSAGRGETQP' A
#
# COMPACT_ATOMS: atom_id res chain seq x y z
N MET A 1 13.16 -22.29 13.10
CA MET A 1 11.82 -21.72 12.83
C MET A 1 12.01 -20.83 11.62
N GLU A 2 11.82 -21.42 10.45
CA GLU A 2 12.38 -20.95 9.18
C GLU A 2 11.28 -20.27 8.36
N SER A 3 11.46 -18.97 8.15
CA SER A 3 11.16 -18.23 6.92
C SER A 3 9.92 -18.64 6.11
N THR A 4 8.73 -18.39 6.63
CA THR A 4 7.50 -18.16 5.84
C THR A 4 6.77 -16.88 6.31
N ALA A 5 7.55 -15.90 6.79
CA ALA A 5 7.04 -14.63 7.34
C ALA A 5 6.92 -13.51 6.30
N ARG A 6 6.75 -13.83 5.01
CA ARG A 6 6.74 -12.82 3.94
C ARG A 6 5.37 -12.60 3.31
N GLU A 7 4.52 -13.61 3.28
CA GLU A 7 3.20 -13.52 2.63
C GLU A 7 2.07 -12.99 3.54
N PRO A 8 1.90 -13.46 4.79
CA PRO A 8 0.84 -12.91 5.64
C PRO A 8 1.12 -11.43 6.01
N ASP A 9 2.38 -11.07 6.22
CA ASP A 9 2.79 -9.70 6.57
C ASP A 9 2.52 -8.69 5.44
N LEU A 10 2.80 -9.04 4.18
CA LEU A 10 2.54 -8.14 3.04
C LEU A 10 1.04 -7.93 2.83
N ALA A 11 0.24 -9.00 2.86
CA ALA A 11 -1.20 -8.89 2.72
C ALA A 11 -1.84 -8.09 3.86
N GLN A 12 -1.32 -8.24 5.08
CA GLN A 12 -1.77 -7.44 6.22
C GLN A 12 -1.40 -5.96 6.08
N ARG A 13 -0.16 -5.66 5.68
CA ARG A 13 0.29 -4.28 5.46
C ARG A 13 -0.46 -3.56 4.35
N ILE A 14 -0.76 -4.27 3.25
CA ILE A 14 -1.61 -3.77 2.16
C ILE A 14 -2.98 -3.34 2.70
N ARG A 15 -3.64 -4.21 3.49
CA ARG A 15 -4.94 -3.88 4.09
C ARG A 15 -4.89 -2.69 5.06
N GLU A 16 -3.82 -2.59 5.86
CA GLU A 16 -3.64 -1.45 6.76
C GLU A 16 -3.49 -0.13 5.98
N LEU A 17 -2.73 -0.13 4.89
CA LEU A 17 -2.56 1.04 4.03
C LEU A 17 -3.85 1.41 3.30
N GLU A 18 -4.59 0.43 2.78
CA GLU A 18 -5.91 0.68 2.16
C GLU A 18 -6.90 1.28 3.15
N ALA A 19 -6.93 0.78 4.40
CA ALA A 19 -7.79 1.33 5.44
C ALA A 19 -7.41 2.77 5.81
N ARG A 20 -6.09 3.08 5.85
CA ARG A 20 -5.59 4.44 6.08
C ARG A 20 -5.93 5.38 4.93
N LEU A 21 -5.78 4.92 3.69
CA LEU A 21 -6.14 5.68 2.50
C LEU A 21 -7.64 6.02 2.52
N ALA A 22 -8.49 5.04 2.79
CA ALA A 22 -9.94 5.25 2.87
C ALA A 22 -10.35 6.17 4.01
N ASP A 23 -9.69 6.10 5.18
CA ASP A 23 -9.92 7.06 6.28
C ASP A 23 -9.51 8.48 5.86
N LEU A 24 -8.33 8.61 5.25
CA LEU A 24 -7.81 9.89 4.79
C LEU A 24 -8.75 10.50 3.74
N GLU A 25 -9.10 9.74 2.69
CA GLU A 25 -10.05 10.13 1.64
C GLU A 25 -11.43 10.50 2.19
N ALA A 26 -11.96 9.75 3.16
CA ALA A 26 -13.25 10.06 3.79
C ALA A 26 -13.22 11.38 4.57
N ARG A 27 -12.04 11.79 5.03
CA ARG A 27 -11.83 13.05 5.75
C ARG A 27 -11.46 14.21 4.81
N LEU A 28 -11.21 13.93 3.53
CA LEU A 28 -10.84 14.97 2.57
C LEU A 28 -12.03 15.89 2.24
N PRO A 29 -11.81 17.21 2.19
CA PRO A 29 -12.80 18.14 1.66
C PRO A 29 -12.96 17.93 0.15
N ALA A 30 -14.19 17.73 -0.33
CA ALA A 30 -14.52 17.41 -1.73
C ALA A 30 -14.03 18.43 -2.79
N HIS A 31 -13.58 19.62 -2.37
CA HIS A 31 -13.17 20.69 -3.27
C HIS A 31 -11.80 21.29 -2.96
N SER A 32 -11.13 20.86 -1.89
CA SER A 32 -9.84 21.45 -1.47
C SER A 32 -9.11 20.47 -0.58
N VAL A 33 -8.35 19.57 -1.20
CA VAL A 33 -7.43 18.68 -0.50
C VAL A 33 -6.19 19.51 -0.12
N PRO A 34 -5.87 19.65 1.17
CA PRO A 34 -4.67 20.35 1.61
C PRO A 34 -3.40 19.67 1.06
N PRO A 35 -2.32 20.42 0.74
CA PRO A 35 -1.08 19.85 0.21
C PRO A 35 -0.49 18.77 1.13
N GLY A 36 -0.50 18.97 2.45
CA GLY A 36 -0.02 17.94 3.39
C GLY A 36 -0.85 16.65 3.40
N MET A 37 -2.15 16.72 3.07
CA MET A 37 -2.97 15.50 2.91
C MET A 37 -2.76 14.85 1.54
N TRP A 38 -2.47 15.65 0.50
CA TRP A 38 -2.05 15.14 -0.81
C TRP A 38 -0.73 14.38 -0.70
N GLU A 39 0.27 14.94 -0.01
CA GLU A 39 1.55 14.29 0.23
C GLU A 39 1.37 12.96 0.99
N GLU A 40 0.52 12.94 2.03
CA GLU A 40 0.22 11.72 2.77
C GLU A 40 -0.52 10.67 1.92
N LEU A 41 -1.46 11.09 1.07
CA LEU A 41 -2.11 10.20 0.10
C LEU A 41 -1.08 9.59 -0.85
N GLU A 42 -0.23 10.40 -1.48
CA GLU A 42 0.76 9.92 -2.43
C GLU A 42 1.75 8.93 -1.77
N GLU A 43 2.21 9.21 -0.54
CA GLU A 43 3.04 8.26 0.22
C GLU A 43 2.32 6.92 0.46
N LEU A 44 1.05 6.98 0.90
CA LEU A 44 0.25 5.78 1.18
C LEU A 44 -0.02 4.97 -0.10
N GLU A 45 -0.34 5.63 -1.21
CA GLU A 45 -0.55 5.00 -2.51
C GLU A 45 0.74 4.38 -3.07
N GLU A 46 1.86 5.10 -2.98
CA GLU A 46 3.16 4.61 -3.45
C GLU A 46 3.60 3.37 -2.67
N GLU A 47 3.49 3.39 -1.34
CA GLU A 47 3.84 2.24 -0.49
C GLU A 47 2.92 1.04 -0.76
N LEU A 48 1.62 1.30 -0.93
CA LEU A 48 0.66 0.26 -1.31
C LEU A 48 1.03 -0.38 -2.66
N ALA A 49 1.43 0.42 -3.64
CA ALA A 49 1.87 -0.07 -4.95
C ALA A 49 3.15 -0.92 -4.85
N ARG A 50 4.13 -0.47 -4.04
CA ARG A 50 5.38 -1.21 -3.77
C ARG A 50 5.09 -2.56 -3.12
N LEU A 51 4.27 -2.60 -2.07
CA LEU A 51 3.92 -3.83 -1.37
C LEU A 51 3.11 -4.78 -2.25
N ARG A 52 2.18 -4.26 -3.07
CA ARG A 52 1.46 -5.06 -4.07
C ARG A 52 2.38 -5.62 -5.14
N GLN A 53 3.41 -4.87 -5.56
CA GLN A 53 4.42 -5.37 -6.47
C GLN A 53 5.27 -6.46 -5.80
N ALA A 54 5.73 -6.24 -4.57
CA ALA A 54 6.49 -7.20 -3.78
C ALA A 54 5.70 -8.49 -3.50
N ALA A 55 4.39 -8.39 -3.22
CA ALA A 55 3.52 -9.55 -3.03
C ALA A 55 3.35 -10.34 -4.34
N ARG A 56 3.23 -9.64 -5.48
CA ARG A 56 3.15 -10.28 -6.80
C ARG A 56 4.47 -10.94 -7.22
N SER A 57 5.61 -10.32 -6.93
CA SER A 57 6.93 -10.89 -7.25
C SER A 57 7.35 -11.98 -6.25
N ALA A 58 6.88 -11.93 -5.00
CA ALA A 58 7.03 -13.03 -4.05
C ALA A 58 6.24 -14.28 -4.49
N GLY A 59 5.07 -14.10 -5.10
CA GLY A 59 4.27 -15.20 -5.66
C GLY A 59 4.63 -15.62 -7.09
N ARG A 60 5.44 -14.83 -7.81
CA ARG A 60 5.94 -15.14 -9.15
C ARG A 60 7.45 -15.03 -9.20
N GLY A 61 8.11 -16.15 -8.92
CA GLY A 61 9.43 -16.38 -9.50
C GLY A 61 9.32 -16.19 -11.01
N GLU A 62 10.16 -15.30 -11.55
CA GLU A 62 10.39 -15.09 -12.98
C GLU A 62 9.19 -14.50 -13.75
N THR A 63 9.32 -13.25 -14.16
CA THR A 63 9.08 -12.79 -15.54
C THR A 63 9.10 -11.26 -15.61
N GLN A 64 10.25 -10.71 -16.01
CA GLN A 64 10.22 -9.72 -17.09
C GLN A 64 11.57 -9.71 -17.83
N PRO A 65 11.55 -9.56 -19.18
CA PRO A 65 12.70 -9.72 -20.08
C PRO A 65 13.72 -8.57 -20.00
#